data_AF-A0A497JKH7-F1
#
_entry.id   AF-A0A497JKH7-F1
#
_cell.length_a   1.000
_cell.length_b   1.000
_cell.length_c   1.000
_cell.angle_alpha   90.00
_cell.angle_beta   90.00
_cell.angle_gamma   90.00
#
_symmetry.space_group_name_H-M   'P 1'
#
loop_
_entity.id
_entity.type
_entity.pdbx_description
1 polymer ?
#
loop_
_entity_poly.entity_id
_entity_poly.type
_entity_poly.pdbx_seq_one_letter_code
_entity_poly.pdbx_strand_id
1 'polypeptide(L)'
;MNHRLGGRRGRGFMKAIDVLREILTDKRHLLILGQTRAGKTTVSKKLVSLALKLGFTVYIVDWRNEYKIDGIVSLPFILPKKTLPSLLSAIVAEESRTAGSLTWLALDNIVDKIKTFEDLINSLLLQATDRDLRLGAIAALARLKPLHALNPDFYEHFERLPSGRWNLSFLDFYTKKNIANLISAALYEALRLDNASGRNTILVLEESHHYLPATQLLREGAFYNVKLVEIRQTPPEDQDLILNSNLIVFNLGVLARKIVLQYAWEPRILKLREHEFAVYSCKRRKWLGPFSLNGV
;
A
#
# COMPACT_ATOMS: atom_id res chain seq x y z
N MET A 1 13.27 7.23 63.32
CA MET A 1 13.79 6.61 62.08
C MET A 1 12.66 5.88 61.38
N ASN A 2 12.05 6.50 60.37
CA ASN A 2 11.00 5.88 59.54
C ASN A 2 11.53 5.82 58.10
N HIS A 3 12.04 4.65 57.69
CA HIS A 3 12.39 4.40 56.30
C HIS A 3 11.11 4.20 55.50
N ARG A 4 10.70 5.25 54.76
CA ARG A 4 9.75 5.13 53.65
C ARG A 4 10.43 4.36 52.53
N LEU A 5 10.08 3.08 52.36
CA LEU A 5 10.31 2.35 51.12
C LEU A 5 9.41 2.95 50.04
N GLY A 6 10.00 3.83 49.23
CA GLY A 6 9.38 4.35 48.02
C GLY A 6 9.10 3.20 47.06
N GLY A 7 7.82 2.80 46.98
CA GLY A 7 7.32 1.91 45.95
C GLY A 7 7.63 2.50 44.58
N ARG A 8 8.61 1.91 43.89
CA ARG A 8 8.80 2.10 42.45
C ARG A 8 7.52 1.64 41.76
N ARG A 9 6.62 2.58 41.44
CA ARG A 9 5.50 2.34 40.52
C ARG A 9 6.08 1.78 39.23
N GLY A 10 5.82 0.50 38.98
CA GLY A 10 6.30 -0.22 37.81
C GLY A 10 5.90 0.54 36.54
N ARG A 11 6.85 0.75 35.64
CA ARG A 11 6.54 1.13 34.26
C ARG A 11 5.69 -0.01 33.69
N GLY A 12 4.38 0.21 33.53
CA GLY A 12 3.49 -0.78 32.93
C GLY A 12 4.04 -1.17 31.56
N PHE A 13 4.39 -2.45 31.39
CA PHE A 13 4.72 -2.99 30.09
C PHE A 13 3.46 -2.93 29.22
N MET A 14 3.47 -2.09 28.19
CA MET A 14 2.39 -2.06 27.20
C MET A 14 2.33 -3.40 26.47
N LYS A 15 1.14 -3.97 26.33
CA LYS A 15 0.95 -5.17 25.51
C LYS A 15 1.09 -4.81 24.03
N ALA A 16 1.55 -5.76 23.22
CA ALA A 16 1.73 -5.55 21.79
C ALA A 16 0.42 -5.10 21.11
N ILE A 17 -0.71 -5.69 21.48
CA ILE A 17 -2.02 -5.34 20.92
C ILE A 17 -2.44 -3.89 21.20
N ASP A 18 -2.09 -3.34 22.36
CA ASP A 18 -2.38 -1.94 22.72
C ASP A 18 -1.55 -0.99 21.86
N VAL A 19 -0.29 -1.37 21.59
CA VAL A 19 0.61 -0.64 20.69
C VAL A 19 0.07 -0.67 19.26
N LEU A 20 -0.35 -1.84 18.77
CA LEU A 20 -0.92 -2.00 17.44
C LEU A 20 -2.21 -1.17 17.28
N ARG A 21 -3.07 -1.12 18.32
CA ARG A 21 -4.25 -0.27 18.33
C ARG A 21 -3.89 1.22 18.25
N GLU A 22 -2.91 1.65 19.03
CA GLU A 22 -2.45 3.05 19.00
C GLU A 22 -1.95 3.44 17.61
N ILE A 23 -1.01 2.68 17.03
CA ILE A 23 -0.46 3.02 15.72
C ILE A 23 -1.52 2.94 14.63
N LEU A 24 -2.52 2.07 14.75
CA LEU A 24 -3.61 1.94 13.79
C LEU A 24 -4.48 3.21 13.78
N THR A 25 -4.84 3.72 14.95
CA THR A 25 -5.67 4.91 15.13
C THR A 25 -4.93 6.24 14.95
N ASP A 26 -3.60 6.24 14.89
CA ASP A 26 -2.82 7.42 14.51
C ASP A 26 -3.11 7.81 13.05
N LYS A 27 -3.16 9.11 12.72
CA LYS A 27 -3.43 9.57 11.34
C LYS A 27 -2.25 9.31 10.39
N ARG A 28 -1.03 9.16 10.92
CA ARG A 28 0.15 8.86 10.11
C ARG A 28 0.08 7.45 9.54
N HIS A 29 0.70 7.29 8.38
CA HIS A 29 0.87 6.01 7.72
C HIS A 29 1.75 5.06 8.55
N LEU A 30 1.75 3.80 8.14
CA LEU A 30 2.47 2.73 8.80
C LEU A 30 3.36 2.00 7.78
N LEU A 31 4.63 1.86 8.12
CA LEU A 31 5.59 1.08 7.35
C LEU A 31 6.03 -0.14 8.17
N ILE A 32 5.84 -1.33 7.59
CA ILE A 32 6.22 -2.62 8.17
C ILE A 32 7.44 -3.16 7.43
N LEU A 33 8.57 -3.28 8.12
CA LEU A 33 9.87 -3.64 7.57
C LEU A 33 10.40 -4.93 8.19
N GLY A 34 11.14 -5.71 7.40
CA GLY A 34 11.72 -6.97 7.86
C GLY A 34 12.08 -7.88 6.70
N GLN A 35 13.06 -8.75 6.89
CA GLN A 35 13.41 -9.74 5.88
C GLN A 35 12.26 -10.69 5.54
N THR A 36 12.40 -11.46 4.46
CA THR A 36 11.46 -12.54 4.12
C THR A 36 11.29 -13.50 5.30
N ARG A 37 10.07 -13.98 5.56
CA ARG A 37 9.68 -14.87 6.68
C ARG A 37 9.82 -14.30 8.10
N ALA A 38 10.17 -13.02 8.27
CA ALA A 38 10.29 -12.42 9.61
C ALA A 38 8.98 -12.33 10.42
N GLY A 39 7.82 -12.48 9.76
CA GLY A 39 6.50 -12.42 10.40
C GLY A 39 5.69 -11.15 10.12
N LYS A 40 6.11 -10.34 9.13
CA LYS A 40 5.41 -9.12 8.70
C LYS A 40 3.92 -9.36 8.42
N THR A 41 3.61 -10.36 7.60
CA THR A 41 2.22 -10.71 7.25
C THR A 41 1.41 -11.12 8.47
N THR A 42 2.01 -11.79 9.45
CA THR A 42 1.30 -12.19 10.67
C THR A 42 0.82 -10.96 11.46
N VAL A 43 1.66 -9.94 11.62
CA VAL A 43 1.26 -8.69 12.30
C VAL A 43 0.29 -7.87 11.46
N SER A 44 0.48 -7.80 10.14
CA SER A 44 -0.46 -7.07 9.28
C SER A 44 -1.86 -7.70 9.29
N LYS A 45 -1.98 -9.04 9.30
CA LYS A 45 -3.28 -9.73 9.46
C LYS A 45 -3.98 -9.38 10.78
N LYS A 46 -3.21 -9.26 11.86
CA LYS A 46 -3.73 -8.82 13.17
C LYS A 46 -4.17 -7.35 13.14
N LEU A 47 -3.41 -6.48 12.47
CA LEU A 47 -3.80 -5.10 12.24
C LEU A 47 -5.09 -4.99 11.42
N VAL A 48 -5.23 -5.79 10.35
CA VAL A 48 -6.45 -5.85 9.52
C VAL A 48 -7.63 -6.32 10.36
N SER A 49 -7.49 -7.43 11.09
CA SER A 49 -8.55 -7.93 11.98
C SER A 49 -8.96 -6.89 13.03
N LEU A 50 -7.99 -6.15 13.59
CA LEU A 50 -8.25 -5.08 14.55
C LEU A 50 -8.95 -3.89 13.89
N ALA A 51 -8.56 -3.51 12.67
CA ALA A 51 -9.18 -2.44 11.91
C ALA A 51 -10.66 -2.71 11.61
N LEU A 52 -10.97 -3.93 11.16
CA LEU A 52 -12.35 -4.36 10.94
C LEU A 52 -13.18 -4.27 12.22
N LYS A 53 -12.64 -4.74 13.35
CA LYS A 53 -13.30 -4.64 14.67
C LYS A 53 -13.54 -3.19 15.12
N LEU A 54 -12.72 -2.26 14.65
CA LEU A 54 -12.85 -0.82 14.92
C LEU A 54 -13.72 -0.09 13.87
N GLY A 55 -14.32 -0.80 12.91
CA GLY A 55 -15.21 -0.25 11.91
C GLY A 55 -14.50 0.42 10.72
N PHE A 56 -13.21 0.14 10.50
CA PHE A 56 -12.50 0.65 9.33
C PHE A 56 -12.92 -0.11 8.07
N THR A 57 -12.97 0.58 6.94
CA THR A 57 -12.98 -0.06 5.62
C THR A 57 -11.54 -0.47 5.28
N VAL A 58 -11.35 -1.72 4.85
CA VAL A 58 -10.01 -2.26 4.58
C VAL A 58 -9.90 -2.73 3.15
N TYR A 59 -8.92 -2.19 2.43
CA TYR A 59 -8.54 -2.60 1.07
C TYR A 59 -7.13 -3.20 1.09
N ILE A 60 -6.93 -4.31 0.40
CA ILE A 60 -5.67 -5.05 0.42
C ILE A 60 -5.23 -5.39 -1.00
N VAL A 61 -4.03 -4.95 -1.38
CA VAL A 61 -3.32 -5.47 -2.55
C VAL A 61 -2.56 -6.72 -2.09
N ASP A 62 -3.14 -7.90 -2.32
CA ASP A 62 -2.68 -9.18 -1.77
C ASP A 62 -1.77 -9.89 -2.80
N TRP A 63 -0.46 -9.73 -2.63
CA TRP A 63 0.57 -10.18 -3.56
C TRP A 63 0.72 -11.70 -3.58
N ARG A 64 0.50 -12.33 -2.42
CA ARG A 64 0.77 -13.76 -2.16
C ARG A 64 -0.45 -14.58 -1.76
N ASN A 65 -1.66 -14.01 -1.79
CA ASN A 65 -2.91 -14.64 -1.35
C ASN A 65 -2.91 -15.02 0.14
N GLU A 66 -2.26 -14.22 0.98
CA GLU A 66 -2.12 -14.52 2.41
C GLU A 66 -3.32 -14.01 3.22
N TYR A 67 -4.10 -13.03 2.74
CA TYR A 67 -5.13 -12.33 3.52
C TYR A 67 -6.52 -12.97 3.44
N LYS A 68 -6.62 -14.29 3.66
CA LYS A 68 -7.90 -14.98 3.87
C LYS A 68 -8.38 -14.73 5.30
N ILE A 69 -9.03 -13.59 5.54
CA ILE A 69 -9.50 -13.12 6.84
C ILE A 69 -11.02 -12.94 6.78
N ASP A 70 -11.73 -13.33 7.83
CA ASP A 70 -13.18 -13.11 7.93
C ASP A 70 -13.53 -11.62 7.81
N GLY A 71 -14.54 -11.32 6.98
CA GLY A 71 -14.94 -9.94 6.68
C GLY A 71 -14.14 -9.27 5.54
N ILE A 72 -13.16 -9.95 4.95
CA ILE A 72 -12.45 -9.51 3.73
C ILE A 72 -12.93 -10.36 2.54
N VAL A 73 -13.64 -9.74 1.61
CA VAL A 73 -14.10 -10.41 0.38
C VAL A 73 -13.07 -10.30 -0.75
N SER A 74 -13.20 -11.11 -1.80
CA SER A 74 -12.45 -10.89 -3.04
C SER A 74 -13.06 -9.70 -3.79
N LEU A 75 -12.24 -8.73 -4.17
CA LEU A 75 -12.68 -7.57 -4.94
C LEU A 75 -12.53 -7.80 -6.44
N PRO A 76 -13.46 -7.27 -7.25
CA PRO A 76 -13.32 -7.28 -8.69
C PRO A 76 -12.19 -6.35 -9.14
N PHE A 77 -11.60 -6.63 -10.29
CA PHE A 77 -10.69 -5.70 -10.96
C PHE A 77 -11.52 -4.69 -11.73
N ILE A 78 -11.49 -3.44 -11.29
CA ILE A 78 -12.27 -2.36 -11.88
C ILE A 78 -11.36 -1.17 -12.20
N LEU A 79 -11.58 -0.54 -13.35
CA LEU A 79 -10.79 0.61 -13.81
C LEU A 79 -11.67 1.88 -13.90
N PRO A 80 -11.19 3.03 -13.39
CA PRO A 80 -11.95 4.28 -13.48
C PRO A 80 -11.89 4.79 -14.91
N LYS A 81 -13.00 4.68 -15.64
CA LYS A 81 -13.02 5.05 -17.07
C LYS A 81 -12.51 6.47 -17.29
N LYS A 82 -13.12 7.46 -16.61
CA LYS A 82 -12.83 8.89 -16.82
C LYS A 82 -11.42 9.32 -16.43
N THR A 83 -10.85 8.74 -15.37
CA THR A 83 -9.49 9.13 -14.90
C THR A 83 -8.38 8.21 -15.41
N LEU A 84 -8.71 7.12 -16.11
CA LEU A 84 -7.74 6.17 -16.67
C LEU A 84 -6.63 6.85 -17.50
N PRO A 85 -6.90 7.84 -18.38
CA PRO A 85 -5.85 8.53 -19.12
C PRO A 85 -4.81 9.16 -18.19
N SER A 86 -5.27 9.92 -17.19
CA SER A 86 -4.42 10.59 -16.21
C SER A 86 -3.64 9.58 -15.36
N LEU A 87 -4.32 8.53 -14.86
CA LEU A 87 -3.68 7.50 -14.03
C LEU A 87 -2.57 6.78 -14.78
N LEU A 88 -2.86 6.28 -15.99
CA LEU A 88 -1.87 5.52 -16.73
C LEU A 88 -0.72 6.42 -17.19
N SER A 89 -1.00 7.66 -17.61
CA SER A 89 0.03 8.62 -18.00
C SER A 89 1.02 8.92 -16.88
N ALA A 90 0.55 9.04 -15.63
CA ALA A 90 1.40 9.27 -14.47
C ALA A 90 2.31 8.05 -14.20
N ILE A 91 1.76 6.83 -14.26
CA ILE A 91 2.53 5.59 -14.13
C ILE A 91 3.61 5.51 -15.21
N VAL A 92 3.26 5.80 -16.48
CA VAL A 92 4.24 5.80 -17.59
C VAL A 92 5.30 6.88 -17.41
N ALA A 93 4.93 8.08 -16.99
CA ALA A 93 5.87 9.17 -16.77
C ALA A 93 6.91 8.82 -15.69
N GLU A 94 6.47 8.18 -14.60
CA GLU A 94 7.36 7.75 -13.51
C GLU A 94 8.32 6.64 -13.97
N GLU A 95 7.87 5.72 -14.81
CA GLU A 95 8.70 4.61 -15.31
C GLU A 95 9.62 5.01 -16.48
N SER A 96 9.19 5.93 -17.35
CA SER A 96 9.79 6.13 -18.68
C SER A 96 10.22 7.58 -18.97
N ARG A 97 9.91 8.55 -18.09
CA ARG A 97 10.22 10.00 -18.18
C ARG A 97 9.79 10.77 -19.43
N THR A 98 9.40 10.13 -20.53
CA THR A 98 9.20 10.81 -21.84
C THR A 98 7.88 10.50 -22.55
N ALA A 99 7.11 9.49 -22.12
CA ALA A 99 5.93 9.01 -22.86
C ALA A 99 4.57 9.31 -22.17
N GLY A 100 4.56 9.98 -21.01
CA GLY A 100 3.34 10.22 -20.24
C GLY A 100 2.26 11.00 -21.01
N SER A 101 2.62 12.16 -21.58
CA SER A 101 1.69 13.01 -22.33
C SER A 101 1.11 12.32 -23.57
N LEU A 102 1.92 11.55 -24.30
CA LEU A 102 1.45 10.77 -25.45
C LEU A 102 0.52 9.64 -25.02
N THR A 103 0.80 8.99 -23.89
CA THR A 103 -0.08 7.95 -23.31
C THR A 103 -1.43 8.55 -22.93
N TRP A 104 -1.42 9.73 -22.31
CA TRP A 104 -2.64 10.47 -21.99
C TRP A 104 -3.46 10.75 -23.24
N LEU A 105 -2.84 11.35 -24.27
CA LEU A 105 -3.53 11.73 -25.51
C LEU A 105 -4.13 10.52 -26.23
N ALA A 106 -3.41 9.40 -26.29
CA ALA A 106 -3.88 8.16 -26.88
C ALA A 106 -5.17 7.68 -26.19
N LEU A 107 -5.17 7.63 -24.85
CA LEU A 107 -6.32 7.19 -24.06
C LEU A 107 -7.49 8.18 -24.09
N ASP A 108 -7.22 9.47 -23.92
CA ASP A 108 -8.25 10.52 -23.89
C ASP A 108 -9.12 10.52 -25.15
N ASN A 109 -8.50 10.31 -26.33
CA ASN A 109 -9.18 10.24 -27.62
C ASN A 109 -10.23 9.11 -27.76
N ILE A 110 -10.14 8.07 -26.92
CA ILE A 110 -10.96 6.85 -27.02
C ILE A 110 -11.78 6.56 -25.77
N VAL A 111 -11.40 7.12 -24.62
CA VAL A 111 -11.91 6.67 -23.32
C VAL A 111 -13.42 6.84 -23.19
N ASP A 112 -14.03 7.86 -23.79
CA ASP A 112 -15.49 8.03 -23.73
C ASP A 112 -16.25 7.07 -24.65
N LYS A 113 -15.60 6.62 -25.74
CA LYS A 113 -16.22 5.82 -26.82
C LYS A 113 -16.27 4.32 -26.49
N ILE A 114 -15.38 3.85 -25.62
CA ILE A 114 -15.26 2.44 -25.25
C ILE A 114 -16.36 2.02 -24.26
N LYS A 115 -16.85 0.78 -24.36
CA LYS A 115 -17.81 0.21 -23.39
C LYS A 115 -17.19 -0.92 -22.59
N THR A 116 -16.32 -1.70 -23.21
CA THR A 116 -15.68 -2.88 -22.63
C THR A 116 -14.16 -2.74 -22.63
N PHE A 117 -13.49 -3.52 -21.79
CA PHE A 117 -12.03 -3.56 -21.80
C PHE A 117 -11.46 -4.01 -23.15
N GLU A 118 -12.16 -4.91 -23.84
CA GLU A 118 -11.81 -5.34 -25.19
C GLU A 118 -11.87 -4.19 -26.20
N ASP A 119 -12.89 -3.32 -26.12
CA ASP A 119 -12.98 -2.11 -26.96
C ASP A 119 -11.77 -1.19 -26.75
N LEU A 120 -11.31 -1.04 -25.49
CA LEU A 120 -10.13 -0.25 -25.16
C LEU A 120 -8.87 -0.83 -25.80
N ILE A 121 -8.65 -2.14 -25.65
CA ILE A 121 -7.48 -2.81 -26.22
C ILE A 121 -7.48 -2.71 -27.75
N ASN A 122 -8.63 -2.95 -28.40
CA ASN A 122 -8.75 -2.88 -29.85
C ASN A 122 -8.53 -1.44 -30.37
N SER A 123 -9.09 -0.44 -29.68
CA SER A 123 -8.90 0.97 -30.03
C SER A 123 -7.44 1.41 -29.90
N LEU A 124 -6.74 0.95 -28.84
CA LEU A 124 -5.31 1.22 -28.67
C LEU A 124 -4.46 0.49 -29.71
N LEU A 125 -4.81 -0.74 -30.10
CA LEU A 125 -4.11 -1.46 -31.17
C LEU A 125 -4.23 -0.71 -32.51
N LEU A 126 -5.41 -0.14 -32.80
CA LEU A 126 -5.59 0.71 -33.97
C LEU A 126 -4.73 1.98 -33.89
N GLN A 127 -4.77 2.70 -32.76
CA GLN A 127 -3.91 3.88 -32.56
C GLN A 127 -2.41 3.57 -32.59
N ALA A 128 -1.99 2.33 -32.28
CA ALA A 128 -0.59 1.93 -32.38
C ALA A 128 -0.08 1.90 -33.83
N THR A 129 -0.98 1.93 -34.81
CA THR A 129 -0.64 2.05 -36.25
C THR A 129 -0.55 3.51 -36.72
N ASP A 130 -1.11 4.45 -35.96
CA ASP A 130 -1.07 5.88 -36.24
C ASP A 130 0.28 6.46 -35.81
N ARG A 131 0.97 7.18 -36.71
CA ARG A 131 2.31 7.71 -36.46
C ARG A 131 2.37 8.63 -35.23
N ASP A 132 1.33 9.42 -34.99
CA ASP A 132 1.33 10.46 -33.95
C ASP A 132 0.96 9.89 -32.57
N LEU A 133 0.13 8.85 -32.54
CA LEU A 133 -0.35 8.21 -31.31
C LEU A 133 0.42 6.94 -30.93
N ARG A 134 1.23 6.39 -31.85
CA ARG A 134 1.91 5.09 -31.72
C ARG A 134 2.62 4.89 -30.39
N LEU A 135 3.45 5.85 -29.98
CA LEU A 135 4.26 5.71 -28.76
C LEU A 135 3.38 5.66 -27.50
N GLY A 136 2.36 6.53 -27.43
CA GLY A 136 1.41 6.55 -26.33
C GLY A 136 0.56 5.28 -26.26
N ALA A 137 0.05 4.84 -27.41
CA ALA A 137 -0.75 3.63 -27.51
C ALA A 137 0.05 2.37 -27.14
N ILE A 138 1.29 2.24 -27.60
CA ILE A 138 2.18 1.13 -27.22
C ILE A 138 2.47 1.16 -25.72
N ALA A 139 2.74 2.33 -25.15
CA ALA A 139 2.98 2.47 -23.72
C ALA A 139 1.76 2.09 -22.87
N ALA A 140 0.55 2.46 -23.32
CA ALA A 140 -0.70 2.06 -22.69
C ALA A 140 -0.92 0.54 -22.79
N LEU A 141 -0.78 -0.03 -24.00
CA LEU A 141 -0.94 -1.46 -24.27
C LEU A 141 0.01 -2.31 -23.42
N ALA A 142 1.27 -1.89 -23.24
CA ALA A 142 2.24 -2.64 -22.45
C ALA A 142 1.80 -2.85 -20.98
N ARG A 143 0.90 -2.01 -20.46
CA ARG A 143 0.41 -2.04 -19.07
C ARG A 143 -1.02 -2.57 -18.96
N LEU A 144 -1.86 -2.29 -19.96
CA LEU A 144 -3.26 -2.72 -20.00
C LEU A 144 -3.42 -4.13 -20.58
N LYS A 145 -2.68 -4.51 -21.64
CA LYS A 145 -2.82 -5.83 -22.27
C LYS A 145 -2.62 -7.00 -21.29
N PRO A 146 -1.70 -6.96 -20.31
CA PRO A 146 -1.60 -8.01 -19.29
C PRO A 146 -2.88 -8.22 -18.45
N LEU A 147 -3.73 -7.20 -18.35
CA LEU A 147 -5.01 -7.26 -17.62
C LEU A 147 -6.09 -8.01 -18.40
N HIS A 148 -5.90 -8.31 -19.67
CA HIS A 148 -6.93 -8.91 -20.52
C HIS A 148 -7.46 -10.22 -19.94
N ALA A 149 -6.61 -11.03 -19.30
CA ALA A 149 -7.01 -12.28 -18.64
C ALA A 149 -7.94 -12.06 -17.43
N LEU A 150 -7.94 -10.86 -16.86
CA LEU A 150 -8.81 -10.47 -15.74
C LEU A 150 -10.12 -9.86 -16.20
N ASN A 151 -10.20 -9.46 -17.48
CA ASN A 151 -11.32 -8.76 -18.10
C ASN A 151 -11.95 -7.70 -17.17
N PRO A 152 -11.20 -6.67 -16.79
CA PRO A 152 -11.67 -5.71 -15.80
C PRO A 152 -12.86 -4.91 -16.33
N ASP A 153 -13.85 -4.68 -15.47
CA ASP A 153 -14.95 -3.78 -15.79
C ASP A 153 -14.54 -2.32 -15.66
N PHE A 154 -15.24 -1.45 -16.39
CA PHE A 154 -15.15 -0.02 -16.21
C PHE A 154 -16.19 0.47 -15.24
N TYR A 155 -15.81 1.42 -14.41
CA TYR A 155 -16.74 2.16 -13.57
C TYR A 155 -16.68 3.65 -13.89
N GLU A 156 -17.84 4.32 -13.82
CA GLU A 156 -17.93 5.78 -13.99
C GLU A 156 -17.73 6.51 -12.65
N HIS A 157 -18.22 5.92 -11.57
CA HIS A 157 -18.09 6.42 -10.20
C HIS A 157 -17.63 5.27 -9.32
N PHE A 158 -16.66 5.52 -8.44
CA PHE A 158 -16.21 4.47 -7.53
C PHE A 158 -17.34 4.20 -6.55
N GLU A 159 -18.11 3.15 -6.83
CA GLU A 159 -19.08 2.66 -5.88
C GLU A 159 -18.36 2.19 -4.63
N ARG A 160 -19.02 2.31 -3.49
CA ARG A 160 -18.46 1.94 -2.19
C ARG A 160 -18.17 0.44 -2.17
N LEU A 161 -16.94 0.07 -2.51
CA LEU A 161 -16.50 -1.31 -2.42
C LEU A 161 -16.51 -1.76 -0.94
N PRO A 162 -16.97 -2.98 -0.65
CA PRO A 162 -16.85 -3.55 0.68
C PRO A 162 -15.37 -3.71 1.07
N SER A 163 -15.09 -3.92 2.36
CA SER A 163 -13.75 -4.33 2.78
C SER A 163 -13.35 -5.61 2.06
N GLY A 164 -12.19 -5.60 1.41
CA GLY A 164 -11.82 -6.68 0.52
C GLY A 164 -10.37 -6.63 0.02
N ARG A 165 -10.02 -7.60 -0.81
CA ARG A 165 -8.67 -7.78 -1.35
C ARG A 165 -8.66 -8.09 -2.83
N TRP A 166 -7.65 -7.60 -3.54
CA TRP A 166 -7.30 -8.08 -4.87
C TRP A 166 -6.22 -9.14 -4.74
N ASN A 167 -6.59 -10.38 -5.05
CA ASN A 167 -5.63 -11.48 -5.08
C ASN A 167 -4.80 -11.40 -6.36
N LEU A 168 -3.49 -11.18 -6.22
CA LEU A 168 -2.56 -11.13 -7.35
C LEU A 168 -1.72 -12.40 -7.46
N SER A 169 -1.91 -13.40 -6.59
CA SER A 169 -0.95 -14.51 -6.45
C SER A 169 -0.76 -15.35 -7.71
N PHE A 170 -1.79 -15.44 -8.55
CA PHE A 170 -1.87 -16.30 -9.73
C PHE A 170 -1.27 -15.68 -11.00
N LEU A 171 -0.81 -14.44 -10.92
CA LEU A 171 -0.26 -13.69 -12.05
C LEU A 171 1.27 -13.74 -12.07
N ASP A 172 1.88 -13.52 -13.23
CA ASP A 172 3.32 -13.34 -13.33
C ASP A 172 3.76 -12.00 -12.72
N PHE A 173 5.05 -11.89 -12.42
CA PHE A 173 5.60 -10.72 -11.70
C PHE A 173 5.32 -9.38 -12.40
N TYR A 174 5.45 -9.33 -13.73
CA TYR A 174 5.25 -8.10 -14.50
C TYR A 174 3.78 -7.67 -14.45
N THR A 175 2.87 -8.63 -14.63
CA THR A 175 1.43 -8.38 -14.54
C THR A 175 1.00 -7.95 -13.13
N LYS A 176 1.50 -8.60 -12.08
CA LYS A 176 1.24 -8.19 -10.68
C LYS A 176 1.63 -6.75 -10.42
N LYS A 177 2.83 -6.34 -10.86
CA LYS A 177 3.34 -4.98 -10.69
C LYS A 177 2.40 -3.96 -11.32
N ASN A 178 2.03 -4.17 -12.59
CA ASN A 178 1.17 -3.24 -13.33
C ASN A 178 -0.22 -3.11 -12.69
N ILE A 179 -0.79 -4.22 -12.25
CA ILE A 179 -2.09 -4.23 -11.56
C ILE A 179 -2.01 -3.51 -10.22
N ALA A 180 -0.99 -3.79 -9.41
CA ALA A 180 -0.82 -3.15 -8.12
C ALA A 180 -0.69 -1.63 -8.27
N ASN A 181 0.05 -1.15 -9.27
CA ASN A 181 0.14 0.27 -9.62
C ASN A 181 -1.24 0.85 -9.98
N LEU A 182 -1.96 0.20 -10.90
CA LEU A 182 -3.26 0.67 -11.37
C LEU A 182 -4.33 0.68 -10.28
N ILE A 183 -4.41 -0.37 -9.47
CA ILE A 183 -5.34 -0.46 -8.33
C ILE A 183 -5.03 0.64 -7.33
N SER A 184 -3.76 0.81 -6.96
CA SER A 184 -3.37 1.84 -5.98
C SER A 184 -3.75 3.23 -6.47
N ALA A 185 -3.51 3.51 -7.75
CA ALA A 185 -3.84 4.79 -8.38
C ALA A 185 -5.36 5.00 -8.53
N ALA A 186 -6.11 3.94 -8.90
CA ALA A 186 -7.57 3.99 -8.99
C ALA A 186 -8.21 4.22 -7.62
N LEU A 187 -7.72 3.55 -6.57
CA LEU A 187 -8.20 3.74 -5.21
C LEU A 187 -7.91 5.13 -4.68
N TYR A 188 -6.73 5.68 -5.01
CA TYR A 188 -6.42 7.05 -4.68
C TYR A 188 -7.45 8.04 -5.22
N GLU A 189 -7.71 7.98 -6.53
CA GLU A 189 -8.68 8.87 -7.18
C GLU A 189 -10.09 8.67 -6.62
N ALA A 190 -10.49 7.42 -6.43
CA ALA A 190 -11.75 7.09 -5.80
C ALA A 190 -11.93 7.72 -4.41
N LEU A 191 -10.93 7.55 -3.54
CA LEU A 191 -10.98 8.05 -2.16
C LEU A 191 -10.89 9.57 -2.11
N ARG A 192 -10.13 10.18 -3.04
CA ARG A 192 -10.07 11.63 -3.23
C ARG A 192 -11.44 12.21 -3.61
N LEU A 193 -12.18 11.53 -4.49
CA LEU A 193 -13.52 11.95 -4.91
C LEU A 193 -14.59 11.69 -3.83
N ASP A 194 -14.45 10.61 -3.06
CA ASP A 194 -15.37 10.25 -1.95
C ASP A 194 -15.03 10.95 -0.61
N ASN A 195 -14.16 11.97 -0.60
CA ASN A 195 -13.67 12.65 0.61
C ASN A 195 -14.80 13.19 1.53
N ALA A 196 -16.03 13.34 1.02
CA ALA A 196 -17.20 13.71 1.80
C ALA A 196 -17.69 12.61 2.77
N SER A 197 -17.27 11.34 2.62
CA SER A 197 -17.84 10.22 3.37
C SER A 197 -17.32 10.07 4.80
N GLY A 198 -16.19 10.69 5.14
CA GLY A 198 -15.61 10.67 6.49
C GLY A 198 -15.19 9.27 6.98
N ARG A 199 -15.15 8.25 6.11
CA ARG A 199 -14.81 6.88 6.48
C ARG A 199 -13.32 6.73 6.74
N ASN A 200 -12.99 6.10 7.88
CA ASN A 200 -11.62 5.69 8.15
C ASN A 200 -11.29 4.46 7.29
N THR A 201 -10.41 4.65 6.31
CA THR A 201 -10.01 3.61 5.35
C THR A 201 -8.57 3.19 5.61
N ILE A 202 -8.29 1.90 5.46
CA ILE A 202 -6.93 1.36 5.47
C ILE A 202 -6.65 0.71 4.14
N LEU A 203 -5.55 1.10 3.51
CA LEU A 203 -5.02 0.46 2.32
C LEU A 203 -3.73 -0.27 2.67
N VAL A 204 -3.78 -1.59 2.63
CA VAL A 204 -2.64 -2.47 2.89
C VAL A 204 -1.97 -2.84 1.57
N LEU A 205 -0.69 -2.49 1.45
CA LEU A 205 0.12 -2.68 0.27
C LEU A 205 1.20 -3.74 0.56
N GLU A 206 0.90 -4.99 0.20
CA GLU A 206 1.83 -6.10 0.38
C GLU A 206 2.96 -6.03 -0.65
N GLU A 207 4.20 -6.30 -0.24
CA GLU A 207 5.40 -6.26 -1.08
C GLU A 207 5.54 -4.95 -1.89
N SER A 208 5.20 -3.81 -1.27
CA SER A 208 5.14 -2.48 -1.92
C SER A 208 6.48 -1.93 -2.43
N HIS A 209 7.56 -2.70 -2.31
CA HIS A 209 8.85 -2.39 -2.93
C HIS A 209 8.95 -2.88 -4.39
N HIS A 210 7.99 -3.68 -4.87
CA HIS A 210 7.96 -4.15 -6.27
C HIS A 210 7.20 -3.23 -7.22
N TYR A 211 6.38 -2.34 -6.67
CA TYR A 211 5.54 -1.43 -7.43
C TYR A 211 5.66 -0.03 -6.84
N LEU A 212 5.08 0.96 -7.52
CA LEU A 212 5.12 2.36 -7.13
C LEU A 212 3.82 2.62 -6.34
N PRO A 213 3.82 2.46 -5.00
CA PRO A 213 2.67 2.90 -4.22
C PRO A 213 2.54 4.40 -4.48
N ALA A 214 1.38 4.84 -4.98
CA ALA A 214 1.22 6.20 -5.46
C ALA A 214 1.80 7.19 -4.44
N THR A 215 2.93 7.82 -4.76
CA THR A 215 3.63 8.76 -3.86
C THR A 215 2.69 9.87 -3.38
N GLN A 216 1.67 10.15 -4.18
CA GLN A 216 0.52 11.00 -3.86
C GLN A 216 -0.33 10.46 -2.70
N LEU A 217 -0.68 9.16 -2.66
CA LEU A 217 -1.38 8.56 -1.52
C LEU A 217 -0.59 8.73 -0.22
N LEU A 218 0.74 8.64 -0.28
CA LEU A 218 1.61 8.80 0.90
C LEU A 218 1.66 10.24 1.42
N ARG A 219 1.43 11.21 0.55
CA ARG A 219 1.47 12.64 0.88
C ARG A 219 0.09 13.18 1.23
N GLU A 220 -0.94 12.69 0.55
CA GLU A 220 -2.29 13.24 0.62
C GLU A 220 -3.31 12.32 1.29
N GLY A 221 -3.02 11.02 1.42
CA GLY A 221 -3.98 10.04 1.95
C GLY A 221 -4.53 10.40 3.33
N ALA A 222 -3.71 11.04 4.17
CA ALA A 222 -4.15 11.53 5.47
C ALA A 222 -5.26 12.59 5.41
N PHE A 223 -5.32 13.43 4.35
CA PHE A 223 -6.41 14.39 4.14
C PHE A 223 -7.74 13.69 3.84
N TYR A 224 -7.67 12.51 3.23
CA TYR A 224 -8.83 11.71 2.82
C TYR A 224 -9.23 10.65 3.84
N ASN A 225 -8.72 10.71 5.08
CA ASN A 225 -8.87 9.67 6.13
C ASN A 225 -8.43 8.26 5.67
N VAL A 226 -7.44 8.20 4.78
CA VAL A 226 -6.84 6.96 4.29
C VAL A 226 -5.52 6.74 5.01
N LYS A 227 -5.43 5.61 5.72
CA LYS A 227 -4.17 5.13 6.30
C LYS A 227 -3.53 4.11 5.37
N LEU A 228 -2.36 4.43 4.85
CA LEU A 228 -1.52 3.45 4.17
C LEU A 228 -0.78 2.56 5.17
N VAL A 229 -0.75 1.26 4.87
CA VAL A 229 0.06 0.26 5.53
C VAL A 229 0.94 -0.41 4.48
N GLU A 230 2.17 0.05 4.36
CA GLU A 230 3.15 -0.52 3.44
C GLU A 230 3.94 -1.66 4.09
N ILE A 231 4.10 -2.77 3.37
CA ILE A 231 4.84 -3.93 3.84
C ILE A 231 6.00 -4.19 2.89
N ARG A 232 7.22 -4.01 3.38
CA ARG A 232 8.44 -4.07 2.57
C ARG A 232 9.54 -4.86 3.24
N GLN A 233 10.51 -5.29 2.43
CA GLN A 233 11.74 -5.89 2.94
C GLN A 233 12.78 -4.84 3.31
N THR A 234 12.82 -3.76 2.53
CA THR A 234 13.73 -2.62 2.70
C THR A 234 12.95 -1.32 2.87
N PRO A 235 13.52 -0.33 3.58
CA PRO A 235 12.94 1.02 3.64
C PRO A 235 12.82 1.63 2.23
N PRO A 236 11.83 2.52 1.99
CA PRO A 236 11.76 3.30 0.75
C PRO A 236 12.99 4.22 0.60
N GLU A 237 13.26 4.66 -0.62
CA GLU A 237 14.36 5.60 -0.92
C GLU A 237 14.07 7.01 -0.40
N ASP A 238 12.79 7.42 -0.43
CA ASP A 238 12.34 8.69 0.13
C ASP A 238 12.39 8.63 1.67
N GLN A 239 13.37 9.33 2.24
CA GLN A 239 13.61 9.35 3.68
C GLN A 239 12.48 10.05 4.44
N ASP A 240 11.80 11.01 3.82
CA ASP A 240 10.72 11.75 4.48
C ASP A 240 9.55 10.82 4.81
N LEU A 241 9.32 9.79 3.99
CA LEU A 241 8.29 8.77 4.27
C LEU A 241 8.60 8.00 5.55
N ILE A 242 9.87 7.67 5.78
CA ILE A 242 10.29 6.92 6.97
C ILE A 242 10.14 7.79 8.22
N LEU A 243 10.54 9.06 8.14
CA LEU A 243 10.49 9.99 9.26
C LEU A 243 9.06 10.38 9.63
N ASN A 244 8.14 10.40 8.67
CA ASN A 244 6.74 10.79 8.86
C ASN A 244 5.77 9.61 9.07
N SER A 245 6.27 8.36 9.11
CA SER A 245 5.44 7.16 9.30
C SER A 245 5.72 6.46 10.62
N ASN A 246 4.68 5.86 11.20
CA ASN A 246 4.90 4.85 12.25
C ASN A 246 5.64 3.66 11.64
N LEU A 247 6.51 3.02 12.42
CA LEU A 247 7.31 1.88 11.93
C LEU A 247 7.01 0.64 12.76
N ILE A 248 6.83 -0.50 12.10
CA ILE A 248 7.00 -1.82 12.72
C ILE A 248 8.22 -2.45 12.06
N VAL A 249 9.27 -2.69 12.84
CA VAL A 249 10.53 -3.23 12.34
C VAL A 249 10.76 -4.59 12.94
N PHE A 250 10.86 -5.60 12.09
CA PHE A 250 11.33 -6.94 12.42
C PHE A 250 12.83 -7.05 12.16
N ASN A 251 13.40 -8.24 12.37
CA ASN A 251 14.74 -8.55 11.90
C ASN A 251 14.92 -8.19 10.40
N LEU A 252 15.91 -7.35 10.10
CA LEU A 252 16.24 -6.85 8.75
C LEU A 252 17.37 -7.65 8.07
N GLY A 253 17.86 -8.72 8.72
CA GLY A 253 18.92 -9.57 8.19
C GLY A 253 20.24 -8.82 7.98
N VAL A 254 20.95 -9.16 6.89
CA VAL A 254 22.26 -8.59 6.56
C VAL A 254 22.25 -7.06 6.36
N LEU A 255 21.09 -6.48 6.05
CA LEU A 255 20.94 -5.04 5.83
C LEU A 255 20.74 -4.24 7.12
N ALA A 256 20.51 -4.91 8.26
CA ALA A 256 20.15 -4.27 9.52
C ALA A 256 21.17 -3.20 9.93
N ARG A 257 22.48 -3.51 9.87
CA ARG A 257 23.54 -2.57 10.26
C ARG A 257 23.55 -1.30 9.39
N LYS A 258 23.44 -1.46 8.07
CA LYS A 258 23.40 -0.33 7.14
C LYS A 258 22.19 0.56 7.41
N ILE A 259 21.00 -0.03 7.52
CA ILE A 259 19.74 0.69 7.73
C ILE A 259 19.74 1.42 9.07
N VAL A 260 20.09 0.75 10.16
CA VAL A 260 20.09 1.35 11.50
C VAL A 260 21.04 2.55 11.58
N LEU A 261 22.22 2.45 10.97
CA LEU A 261 23.17 3.57 10.91
C LEU A 261 22.66 4.71 10.03
N GLN A 262 22.15 4.40 8.83
CA GLN A 262 21.65 5.38 7.88
C GLN A 262 20.52 6.24 8.46
N TYR A 263 19.60 5.64 9.21
CA TYR A 263 18.44 6.34 9.79
C TYR A 263 18.59 6.68 11.28
N ALA A 264 19.79 6.51 11.84
CA ALA A 264 20.08 6.73 13.27
C ALA A 264 19.07 6.04 14.21
N TRP A 265 18.64 4.83 13.87
CA TRP A 265 17.72 4.06 14.71
C TRP A 265 18.40 3.51 15.96
N GLU A 266 17.59 3.16 16.97
CA GLU A 266 18.14 2.66 18.23
C GLU A 266 18.93 1.35 18.03
N PRO A 267 20.12 1.20 18.65
CA PRO A 267 20.97 0.01 18.47
C PRO A 267 20.30 -1.31 18.82
N ARG A 268 19.24 -1.31 19.65
CA ARG A 268 18.47 -2.51 19.98
C ARG A 268 17.78 -3.15 18.78
N ILE A 269 17.51 -2.40 17.72
CA ILE A 269 16.91 -2.93 16.48
C ILE A 269 17.80 -3.99 15.83
N LEU A 270 19.14 -3.85 15.98
CA LEU A 270 20.11 -4.84 15.51
C LEU A 270 20.04 -6.18 16.25
N LYS A 271 19.36 -6.21 17.41
CA LYS A 271 19.27 -7.39 18.28
C LYS A 271 17.93 -8.13 18.17
N LEU A 272 17.04 -7.68 17.28
CA LEU A 272 15.74 -8.33 17.06
C LEU A 272 15.94 -9.75 16.54
N ARG A 273 15.37 -10.72 17.26
CA ARG A 273 15.38 -12.13 16.85
C ARG A 273 14.32 -12.40 15.79
N GLU A 274 14.34 -13.60 15.23
CA GLU A 274 13.25 -14.09 14.39
C GLU A 274 11.93 -14.00 15.16
N HIS A 275 10.87 -13.53 14.49
CA HIS A 275 9.54 -13.32 15.08
C HIS A 275 9.47 -12.32 16.25
N GLU A 276 10.51 -11.50 16.43
CA GLU A 276 10.46 -10.30 17.25
C GLU A 276 10.33 -9.05 16.40
N PHE A 277 9.63 -8.06 16.92
CA PHE A 277 9.51 -6.75 16.29
C PHE A 277 9.56 -5.62 17.32
N ALA A 278 10.02 -4.47 16.87
CA ALA A 278 9.93 -3.21 17.59
C ALA A 278 8.99 -2.26 16.84
N VAL A 279 8.39 -1.32 17.57
CA VAL A 279 7.48 -0.33 17.00
C VAL A 279 8.00 1.07 17.28
N TYR A 280 8.21 1.88 16.25
CA TYR A 280 8.41 3.31 16.42
C TYR A 280 7.04 4.01 16.36
N SER A 281 6.65 4.65 17.46
CA SER A 281 5.44 5.47 17.52
C SER A 281 5.83 6.93 17.31
N CYS A 282 5.42 7.52 16.19
CA CYS A 282 5.66 8.95 15.92
C CYS A 282 4.97 9.84 16.95
N LYS A 283 3.78 9.44 17.42
CA LYS A 283 3.05 10.12 18.50
C LYS A 283 3.88 10.21 19.78
N ARG A 284 4.60 9.15 20.12
CA ARG A 284 5.42 9.07 21.33
C ARG A 284 6.88 9.46 21.12
N ARG A 285 7.32 9.59 19.86
CA ARG A 285 8.71 9.82 19.45
C ARG A 285 9.70 8.85 20.10
N LYS A 286 9.32 7.58 20.19
CA LYS A 286 10.17 6.54 20.79
C LYS A 286 9.90 5.16 20.22
N TRP A 287 10.91 4.30 20.32
CA TRP A 287 10.77 2.88 20.04
C TRP A 287 10.14 2.14 21.24
N LEU A 288 9.29 1.16 20.93
CA LEU A 288 8.57 0.29 21.85
C LEU A 288 8.94 -1.17 21.54
N GLY A 289 8.92 -2.03 22.55
CA GLY A 289 9.30 -3.44 22.43
C GLY A 289 10.75 -3.73 22.87
N PRO A 290 11.33 -4.88 22.47
CA PRO A 290 10.81 -5.82 21.49
C PRO A 290 9.53 -6.52 21.95
N PHE A 291 8.71 -6.90 20.98
CA PHE A 291 7.51 -7.71 21.14
C PHE A 291 7.72 -9.04 20.40
N SER A 292 7.21 -10.13 20.96
CA SER A 292 7.17 -11.43 20.28
C SER A 292 5.84 -11.62 19.56
N LEU A 293 5.85 -12.23 18.37
CA LEU A 293 4.63 -12.61 17.63
C LEU A 293 3.65 -13.46 18.47
N ASN A 294 4.17 -14.27 19.40
CA ASN A 294 3.37 -15.11 20.30
C ASN A 294 2.57 -14.28 21.33
N GLY A 295 2.97 -13.03 21.57
CA GLY A 295 2.30 -12.10 22.49
C GLY A 295 1.37 -11.10 21.81
N VAL A 296 1.14 -11.25 20.49
CA VAL A 296 0.22 -10.42 19.69
C VAL A 296 -1.09 -11.16 19.50
#